data_AF-A0A9E4M9L9-F1
#
_entry.id   AF-A0A9E4M9L9-F1
#
_cell.length_a   1.000
_cell.length_b   1.000
_cell.length_c   1.000
_cell.angle_alpha   90.00
_cell.angle_beta   90.00
_cell.angle_gamma   90.00
#
_symmetry.space_group_name_H-M   'P 1'
#
loop_
_entity.id
_entity.type
_entity.pdbx_description
1 polymer ?
#
loop_
_entity_poly.entity_id
_entity_poly.type
_entity_poly.pdbx_seq_one_letter_code
_entity_poly.pdbx_strand_id
1 'polypeptide(L)'
;LGHTSCGAVKGAISSARLGNLTQLVQKIEPAVEASEGDRDVDNAVYVDGVAEENVRMVIAEIRRESSVLATMEQEREIRIVGGMYDVSTGAVRFI
;
A
#
# COMPACT_ATOMS: atom_id res chain seq x y z
N LEU A 1 5.72 -2.13 4.01
CA LEU A 1 4.87 -2.02 5.22
C LEU A 1 3.87 -0.90 4.99
N GLY A 2 2.58 -1.20 5.08
CA GLY A 2 1.50 -0.20 5.13
C GLY A 2 1.00 -0.04 6.56
N HIS A 3 0.03 0.84 6.77
CA HIS A 3 -0.54 1.05 8.10
C HIS A 3 -2.02 1.47 8.05
N THR A 4 -2.74 1.20 9.13
CA THR A 4 -4.13 1.63 9.29
C THR A 4 -4.25 3.16 9.34
N SER A 5 -5.41 3.70 8.96
CA SER A 5 -5.72 5.14 8.97
C SER A 5 -4.74 6.01 8.17
N CYS A 6 -4.23 5.52 7.03
CA CYS A 6 -3.24 6.24 6.24
C CYS A 6 -3.82 7.49 5.54
N GLY A 7 -3.30 8.68 5.90
CA GLY A 7 -3.74 9.95 5.32
C GLY A 7 -3.44 10.08 3.82
N ALA A 8 -2.34 9.50 3.33
CA ALA A 8 -2.02 9.49 1.90
C ALA A 8 -3.03 8.65 1.09
N VAL A 9 -3.47 7.51 1.67
CA VAL A 9 -4.51 6.67 1.07
C VAL A 9 -5.85 7.39 1.03
N LYS A 10 -6.25 8.07 2.11
CA LYS A 10 -7.44 8.94 2.10
C LYS A 10 -7.34 10.06 1.06
N GLY A 11 -6.15 10.64 0.90
CA GLY A 11 -5.85 11.61 -0.15
C GLY A 11 -6.04 11.03 -1.55
N ALA A 12 -5.64 9.77 -1.77
CA ALA A 12 -5.80 9.09 -3.05
C ALA A 12 -7.26 8.78 -3.36
N ILE A 13 -8.01 8.26 -2.38
CA ILE A 13 -9.45 7.98 -2.50
C ILE A 13 -10.24 9.24 -2.85
N SER A 14 -9.91 10.38 -2.24
CA SER A 14 -10.55 11.68 -2.54
C SER A 14 -9.98 12.38 -3.78
N SER A 15 -9.01 11.79 -4.49
CA SER A 15 -8.29 12.42 -5.60
C SER A 15 -7.72 13.81 -5.24
N ALA A 16 -7.29 13.98 -3.98
CA ALA A 16 -6.90 15.27 -3.44
C ALA A 16 -5.70 15.88 -4.19
N ARG A 17 -5.78 17.19 -4.49
CA ARG A 17 -4.69 17.97 -5.10
C ARG A 17 -3.92 18.70 -4.01
N LEU A 18 -2.96 18.00 -3.41
CA LEU A 18 -2.20 18.46 -2.23
C LEU A 18 -0.88 19.17 -2.60
N GLY A 19 -0.88 19.97 -3.67
CA GLY A 19 0.30 20.70 -4.14
C GLY A 19 1.47 19.76 -4.44
N ASN A 20 2.60 19.96 -3.75
CA ASN A 20 3.81 19.15 -3.90
C ASN A 20 3.60 17.65 -3.59
N LEU A 21 2.55 17.30 -2.83
CA LEU A 21 2.23 15.91 -2.49
C LEU A 21 1.36 15.21 -3.54
N THR A 22 0.83 15.93 -4.52
CA THR A 22 -0.10 15.38 -5.52
C THR A 22 0.49 14.17 -6.25
N GLN A 23 1.75 14.26 -6.69
CA GLN A 23 2.42 13.17 -7.41
C GLN A 23 2.62 11.93 -6.52
N LEU A 24 2.84 12.10 -5.22
CA LEU A 24 3.00 10.98 -4.28
C LEU A 24 1.65 10.28 -4.06
N VAL A 25 0.58 11.06 -3.91
CA VAL A 25 -0.79 10.53 -3.75
C VAL A 25 -1.25 9.78 -4.99
N GLN A 26 -0.95 10.29 -6.19
CA GLN A 26 -1.30 9.66 -7.47
C GLN A 26 -0.70 8.26 -7.63
N LYS A 27 0.44 7.96 -7.02
CA LYS A 27 1.02 6.61 -7.05
C LYS A 27 0.17 5.56 -6.34
N ILE A 28 -0.77 5.97 -5.48
CA ILE A 28 -1.66 5.09 -4.74
C ILE A 28 -2.99 4.89 -5.48
N GLU A 29 -3.35 5.74 -6.44
CA GLU A 29 -4.60 5.63 -7.21
C GLU A 29 -4.81 4.24 -7.85
N PRO A 30 -3.79 3.54 -8.39
CA PRO A 30 -3.98 2.16 -8.88
C PRO A 30 -4.49 1.19 -7.81
N ALA A 31 -4.05 1.34 -6.55
CA ALA A 31 -4.53 0.52 -5.45
C ALA A 31 -5.98 0.86 -5.06
N VAL A 32 -6.39 2.13 -5.19
CA VAL A 32 -7.79 2.55 -5.03
C VAL A 32 -8.65 1.87 -6.10
N GLU A 33 -8.20 1.83 -7.35
CA GLU A 33 -8.97 1.24 -8.45
C GLU A 33 -9.09 -0.28 -8.36
N ALA A 34 -8.05 -0.96 -7.88
CA ALA A 34 -8.06 -2.40 -7.68
C ALA A 34 -8.82 -2.86 -6.42
N SER A 35 -9.11 -1.94 -5.49
CA SER A 35 -9.82 -2.26 -4.26
C SER A 35 -11.34 -2.25 -4.46
N GLU A 36 -12.01 -3.28 -3.95
CA GLU A 36 -13.47 -3.36 -3.91
C GLU A 36 -14.04 -2.78 -2.61
N GLY A 37 -15.28 -2.30 -2.67
CA GLY A 37 -16.01 -1.78 -1.52
C GLY A 37 -16.58 -0.39 -1.75
N ASP A 38 -17.13 0.18 -0.68
CA ASP A 38 -17.66 1.55 -0.68
C ASP A 38 -16.51 2.56 -0.61
N ARG A 39 -16.34 3.32 -1.69
CA ARG A 39 -15.20 4.25 -1.92
C ARG A 39 -15.35 5.55 -1.12
N ASP A 40 -15.46 5.42 0.20
CA ASP A 40 -15.59 6.53 1.13
C ASP A 40 -14.30 6.69 1.96
N VAL A 41 -13.82 7.93 2.12
CA VAL A 41 -12.65 8.30 2.92
C VAL A 41 -12.86 8.11 4.44
N ASP A 42 -14.12 8.06 4.86
CA ASP A 42 -14.51 7.82 6.25
C ASP A 42 -14.80 6.33 6.51
N ASN A 43 -14.88 5.50 5.47
CA ASN A 43 -14.94 4.06 5.59
C ASN A 43 -13.55 3.48 5.90
N ALA A 44 -13.25 3.33 7.19
CA ALA A 44 -11.97 2.79 7.66
C ALA A 44 -11.61 1.42 7.08
N VAL A 45 -12.61 0.55 6.87
CA VAL A 45 -12.37 -0.80 6.29
C VAL A 45 -11.88 -0.68 4.85
N TYR A 46 -12.50 0.21 4.06
CA TYR A 46 -12.06 0.45 2.69
C TYR A 46 -10.69 1.13 2.64
N VAL A 47 -10.46 2.18 3.45
CA VAL A 47 -9.17 2.88 3.54
C VAL A 47 -8.03 1.92 3.89
N ASP A 48 -8.23 1.08 4.90
CA ASP A 48 -7.22 0.11 5.32
C ASP A 48 -7.04 -1.02 4.28
N GLY A 49 -8.12 -1.40 3.58
CA GLY A 49 -8.07 -2.31 2.44
C GLY A 49 -7.23 -1.78 1.28
N VAL A 50 -7.40 -0.52 0.91
CA VAL A 50 -6.58 0.15 -0.11
C VAL A 50 -5.12 0.22 0.33
N ALA A 51 -4.86 0.50 1.61
CA ALA A 51 -3.50 0.51 2.14
C ALA A 51 -2.84 -0.88 2.03
N GLU A 52 -3.58 -1.94 2.33
CA GLU A 52 -3.13 -3.33 2.18
C GLU A 52 -2.86 -3.69 0.71
N GLU A 53 -3.76 -3.31 -0.20
CA GLU A 53 -3.61 -3.55 -1.63
C GLU A 53 -2.39 -2.81 -2.20
N ASN A 54 -2.17 -1.56 -1.78
CA ASN A 54 -0.96 -0.82 -2.14
C ASN A 54 0.32 -1.53 -1.68
N VAL A 55 0.32 -2.18 -0.51
CA VAL A 55 1.48 -2.99 -0.07
C VAL A 55 1.72 -4.17 -1.00
N ARG A 56 0.67 -4.88 -1.44
CA ARG A 56 0.79 -5.99 -2.39
C ARG A 56 1.36 -5.51 -3.73
N MET A 57 0.83 -4.40 -4.25
CA MET A 57 1.30 -3.82 -5.51
C MET A 57 2.76 -3.41 -5.44
N VAL A 58 3.19 -2.74 -4.36
CA VAL A 58 4.60 -2.35 -4.17
C VAL A 58 5.51 -3.57 -4.08
N ILE A 59 5.09 -4.66 -3.42
CA ILE A 59 5.88 -5.90 -3.40
C ILE A 59 6.01 -6.49 -4.80
N ALA A 60 4.92 -6.54 -5.57
CA ALA A 60 4.95 -7.01 -6.95
C ALA A 60 5.84 -6.12 -7.83
N GLU A 61 5.80 -4.80 -7.64
CA GLU A 61 6.65 -3.83 -8.32
C GLU A 61 8.13 -4.04 -7.99
N ILE A 62 8.48 -4.20 -6.70
CA ILE A 62 9.87 -4.49 -6.28
C ILE A 62 10.40 -5.74 -6.99
N ARG A 63 9.61 -6.82 -7.04
CA ARG A 63 9.98 -8.06 -7.73
C ARG A 63 10.13 -7.86 -9.24
N ARG A 64 9.28 -7.03 -9.84
CA ARG A 64 9.29 -6.75 -11.28
C ARG A 64 10.47 -5.86 -11.70
N GLU A 65 10.82 -4.87 -10.87
CA GLU A 65 11.77 -3.81 -11.25
C GLU A 65 13.18 -4.05 -10.75
N SER A 66 13.37 -4.79 -9.66
CA SER A 66 14.69 -5.10 -9.12
C SER A 66 15.10 -6.52 -9.46
N SER A 67 15.86 -6.69 -10.54
CA SER A 67 16.44 -7.99 -10.88
C SER A 67 17.34 -8.55 -9.78
N VAL A 68 18.05 -7.67 -9.05
CA VAL A 68 18.90 -8.05 -7.92
C VAL A 68 18.08 -8.68 -6.80
N LEU A 69 17.04 -7.99 -6.31
CA LEU A 69 16.20 -8.52 -5.23
C LEU A 69 15.41 -9.76 -5.67
N ALA A 70 14.96 -9.79 -6.93
CA ALA A 70 14.29 -10.96 -7.48
C ALA A 70 15.20 -12.20 -7.51
N THR A 71 16.45 -12.06 -7.95
CA THR A 71 17.44 -13.14 -7.93
C THR A 71 17.72 -13.60 -6.50
N MET A 72 17.98 -12.67 -5.57
CA MET A 72 18.24 -13.02 -4.17
C MET A 72 17.05 -13.74 -3.51
N GLU A 73 15.80 -13.37 -3.85
CA GLU A 73 14.60 -14.07 -3.37
C GLU A 73 14.48 -15.47 -3.99
N GLN A 74 14.75 -15.63 -5.29
CA GLN A 74 14.74 -16.93 -5.99
C GLN A 74 15.79 -17.90 -5.44
N GLU A 75 16.98 -17.38 -5.12
CA GLU A 75 18.08 -18.11 -4.50
C GLU A 75 17.87 -18.35 -2.99
N ARG A 76 16.75 -17.85 -2.43
CA ARG A 76 16.34 -17.97 -1.02
C ARG A 76 17.29 -17.30 -0.03
N GLU A 77 18.10 -16.35 -0.49
CA GLU A 77 18.95 -15.53 0.36
C GLU A 77 18.12 -14.54 1.19
N ILE A 78 17.02 -14.06 0.62
CA ILE A 78 16.06 -13.16 1.27
C ILE A 78 14.62 -13.62 1.05
N ARG A 79 13.68 -13.02 1.79
CA ARG A 79 12.24 -13.10 1.52
C ARG A 79 11.66 -11.69 1.48
N ILE A 80 10.80 -11.42 0.50
CA ILE A 80 10.04 -10.16 0.43
C ILE A 80 8.63 -10.43 0.97
N VAL A 81 8.30 -9.81 2.10
CA VAL A 81 7.05 -10.04 2.82
C VAL A 81 6.33 -8.70 3.04
N GLY A 82 5.02 -8.68 2.84
CA GLY A 82 4.20 -7.53 3.14
C GLY A 82 3.83 -7.46 4.60
N GLY A 83 3.42 -6.28 5.03
CA GLY A 83 2.85 -6.15 6.37
C GLY A 83 1.98 -4.92 6.48
N MET A 84 1.01 -5.01 7.39
CA MET A 84 0.14 -3.95 7.83
C MET A 84 0.38 -3.68 9.31
N TYR A 85 0.73 -2.44 9.63
CA TYR A 85 0.89 -1.94 10.98
C TYR A 85 -0.40 -1.29 11.46
N ASP A 86 -0.92 -1.76 12.60
CA ASP A 86 -2.06 -1.12 13.25
C ASP A 86 -1.55 0.00 14.17
N VAL A 87 -1.84 1.25 13.80
CA VAL A 87 -1.36 2.43 14.54
C VAL A 87 -1.95 2.54 15.94
N SER A 88 -3.08 1.88 16.21
CA SER A 88 -3.77 1.94 17.51
C SER A 88 -3.24 0.89 18.50
N THR A 89 -2.84 -0.28 18.01
CA THR A 89 -2.38 -1.40 18.85
C THR A 89 -0.87 -1.62 18.82
N GLY A 90 -0.18 -1.08 17.82
CA GLY A 90 1.24 -1.33 17.58
C GLY A 90 1.54 -2.70 16.95
N ALA A 91 0.50 -3.49 16.64
CA ALA A 91 0.65 -4.82 16.07
C ALA A 91 1.01 -4.76 14.58
N VAL A 92 1.81 -5.72 14.12
CA VAL A 92 2.08 -5.93 12.70
C VAL A 92 1.47 -7.27 12.26
N ARG A 93 0.64 -7.24 11.22
CA ARG A 93 0.16 -8.43 10.53
C ARG A 93 0.90 -8.57 9.21
N PHE A 94 1.56 -9.71 8.99
CA PHE A 94 2.19 -10.01 7.71
C PHE A 94 1.14 -10.43 6.67
N ILE A 95 1.36 -10.04 5.41
CA ILE A 95 0.49 -10.33 4.26
C ILE A 95 1.29 -10.83 3.07
#